data_AF-A0A1T4ZQW9-F1
#
_entry.id   AF-A0A1T4ZQW9-F1
#
_cell.length_a   1.000
_cell.length_b   1.000
_cell.length_c   1.000
_cell.angle_alpha   90.00
_cell.angle_beta   90.00
_cell.angle_gamma   90.00
#
_symmetry.space_group_name_H-M   'P 1'
#
loop_
_entity.id
_entity.type
_entity.pdbx_description
1 polymer ?
#
loop_
_entity_poly.entity_id
_entity_poly.type
_entity_poly.pdbx_seq_one_letter_code
_entity_poly.pdbx_strand_id
1 'polypeptide(L)' 'MSATSDFYLARAAESALLADATDLANVRDRWLRAESAWRAMAEKLVRSESKRAEAAIEKAERSGL' A
#
# COMPACT_ATOMS: atom_id res chain seq x y z
N MET A 1 12.53 10.59 -3.98
CA MET A 1 11.62 9.76 -4.80
C MET A 1 10.43 9.38 -3.95
N SER A 2 9.21 9.66 -4.42
CA SER A 2 7.99 9.17 -3.77
C SER A 2 7.80 7.69 -4.12
N ALA A 3 7.53 6.84 -3.14
CA ALA A 3 7.08 5.48 -3.40
C ALA A 3 5.64 5.50 -3.95
N THR A 4 5.32 4.55 -4.84
CA THR A 4 3.97 4.35 -5.39
C THR A 4 3.24 3.21 -4.68
N SER A 5 1.93 3.08 -4.88
CA SER A 5 1.15 1.96 -4.34
C SER A 5 1.68 0.63 -4.88
N ASP A 6 2.02 0.59 -6.17
CA ASP A 6 2.63 -0.58 -6.84
C ASP A 6 3.96 -0.99 -6.21
N PHE A 7 4.80 -0.03 -5.81
CA PHE A 7 6.04 -0.34 -5.10
C PHE A 7 5.74 -1.05 -3.77
N TYR A 8 4.80 -0.55 -2.98
CA TYR A 8 4.41 -1.19 -1.73
C TYR A 8 3.77 -2.57 -1.95
N LEU A 9 2.96 -2.73 -2.99
CA LEU A 9 2.38 -4.03 -3.36
C LEU A 9 3.45 -5.04 -3.78
N ALA A 10 4.46 -4.62 -4.55
CA ALA A 10 5.58 -5.48 -4.92
C ALA A 10 6.36 -5.96 -3.68
N ARG A 11 6.61 -5.08 -2.71
CA ARG A 11 7.27 -5.44 -1.44
C ARG A 11 6.42 -6.35 -0.57
N ALA A 12 5.09 -6.19 -0.59
CA ALA A 12 4.17 -7.10 0.06
C ALA A 12 4.24 -8.50 -0.55
N ALA A 13 4.18 -8.60 -1.88
CA ALA A 13 4.27 -9.87 -2.60
C ALA A 13 5.60 -10.58 -2.36
N GLU A 14 6.72 -9.85 -2.39
CA GLU A 14 8.04 -10.39 -2.06
C GLU A 14 8.09 -10.93 -0.63
N SER A 15 7.51 -10.20 0.33
CA SER A 15 7.46 -10.64 1.73
C SER A 15 6.62 -11.92 1.88
N ALA A 16 5.50 -12.04 1.17
CA ALA A 16 4.68 -13.25 1.16
C ALA A 16 5.46 -14.47 0.62
N LEU A 17 6.16 -14.31 -0.50
CA LEU A 17 7.00 -15.36 -1.08
C LEU A 17 8.10 -15.82 -0.11
N LEU A 18 8.71 -14.89 0.63
CA LEU A 18 9.73 -15.20 1.62
C LEU A 18 9.15 -15.89 2.88
N ALA A 19 7.91 -15.59 3.24
CA ALA A 19 7.18 -16.27 4.30
C ALA A 19 6.88 -17.74 3.93
N ASP A 20 6.51 -17.97 2.67
CA ASP A 20 6.22 -19.30 2.14
C ASP A 20 7.48 -20.14 1.95
N ALA A 21 8.60 -19.53 1.58
CA ALA A 21 9.87 -20.22 1.32
C ALA A 21 10.64 -20.65 2.59
N THR A 22 10.23 -20.22 3.79
CA THR A 22 10.94 -20.52 5.03
C THR A 22 10.23 -21.58 5.88
N ASP A 23 10.99 -22.51 6.43
CA ASP A 23 10.49 -23.53 7.38
C ASP A 23 10.48 -23.04 8.84
N LEU A 24 11.15 -21.92 9.13
CA LEU A 24 11.27 -21.38 10.47
C LEU A 24 10.07 -20.50 10.81
N ALA A 25 9.23 -20.94 11.75
CA ALA A 25 8.00 -20.23 12.12
C ALA A 25 8.24 -18.77 12.54
N ASN A 26 9.27 -18.50 13.33
CA ASN A 26 9.64 -17.15 13.74
C ASN A 26 10.06 -16.25 12.57
N VAL A 27 10.67 -16.82 11.53
CA VAL A 27 11.05 -16.10 10.31
C VAL A 27 9.82 -15.86 9.44
N ARG A 28 8.94 -16.87 9.29
CA ARG A 28 7.64 -16.73 8.61
C ARG A 28 6.81 -15.60 9.20
N ASP A 29 6.66 -15.56 10.52
CA ASP A 29 5.90 -14.53 11.22
C ASP A 29 6.48 -13.13 11.02
N ARG A 30 7.81 -13.01 10.90
CA ARG A 30 8.47 -11.74 10.58
C ARG A 30 8.10 -11.28 9.17
N TRP A 31 8.12 -12.18 8.20
CA TRP A 31 7.78 -11.86 6.81
C TRP A 31 6.30 -11.52 6.64
N LEU A 32 5.39 -12.25 7.29
CA LEU A 32 3.96 -11.94 7.28
C LEU A 32 3.66 -10.56 7.90
N ARG A 33 4.38 -10.18 8.97
CA ARG A 33 4.29 -8.82 9.54
C ARG A 33 4.80 -7.76 8.57
N ALA A 34 5.89 -8.04 7.85
CA ALA A 34 6.39 -7.14 6.81
C ALA A 34 5.38 -6.98 5.67
N GLU A 35 4.82 -8.08 5.16
CA GLU A 35 3.76 -8.07 4.14
C GLU A 35 2.59 -7.17 4.57
N SER A 36 2.07 -7.38 5.78
CA SER A 36 0.96 -6.60 6.32
C SER A 36 1.29 -5.10 6.38
N ALA A 37 2.49 -4.75 6.83
CA ALA A 37 2.93 -3.35 6.87
C ALA A 37 3.01 -2.73 5.47
N TRP A 38 3.53 -3.46 4.47
CA TRP A 38 3.58 -3.01 3.09
C TRP A 38 2.17 -2.81 2.50
N ARG A 39 1.25 -3.76 2.71
CA ARG A 39 -0.15 -3.65 2.27
C ARG A 39 -0.85 -2.44 2.89
N ALA A 40 -0.65 -2.19 4.19
CA ALA A 40 -1.23 -1.04 4.87
C ALA A 40 -0.74 0.30 4.30
N MET A 41 0.53 0.38 3.89
CA MET A 41 1.07 1.58 3.24
C MET A 41 0.53 1.77 1.82
N ALA A 42 0.39 0.70 1.04
CA ALA A 42 -0.26 0.74 -0.28
C ALA A 42 -1.70 1.28 -0.15
N GLU A 43 -2.47 0.72 0.77
CA GLU A 43 -3.86 1.13 1.00
C GLU A 43 -3.96 2.59 1.48
N LYS A 44 -3.07 3.02 2.39
CA LYS A 44 -3.01 4.42 2.83
C LYS A 44 -2.76 5.37 1.66
N LEU A 45 -1.86 4.99 0.74
CA LEU A 45 -1.54 5.83 -0.41
C LEU A 45 -2.72 5.93 -1.38
N VAL A 46 -3.33 4.79 -1.75
CA VAL A 46 -4.52 4.76 -2.61
C VAL A 46 -5.65 5.59 -2.00
N ARG A 47 -5.95 5.42 -0.70
CA ARG A 47 -6.97 6.25 -0.02
C ARG A 47 -6.65 7.74 -0.05
N SER A 48 -5.38 8.11 0.07
CA SER A 48 -4.96 9.52 -0.02
C SER A 48 -5.15 10.08 -1.42
N GLU A 49 -4.85 9.29 -2.46
CA GLU A 49 -5.03 9.67 -3.86
C GLU A 49 -6.51 9.81 -4.23
N SER A 50 -7.37 8.87 -3.83
CA SER A 50 -8.82 8.95 -4.01
C SER A 50 -9.39 10.21 -3.38
N LYS A 51 -9.04 10.50 -2.11
CA LYS A 51 -9.51 11.71 -1.41
C LYS A 51 -9.06 13.01 -2.11
N ARG A 52 -7.85 13.02 -2.67
CA ARG A 52 -7.35 14.18 -3.43
C ARG A 52 -8.12 14.35 -4.75
N ALA A 53 -8.44 13.26 -5.43
CA ALA A 53 -9.26 13.30 -6.65
C ALA A 53 -10.68 13.79 -6.36
N GLU A 54 -11.33 13.28 -5.31
CA GLU A 54 -12.65 13.73 -4.85
C GLU A 54 -12.67 15.23 -4.53
N ALA A 55 -11.70 15.72 -3.75
CA ALA A 55 -11.60 17.14 -3.41
C ALA A 55 -11.33 18.02 -4.64
N ALA A 56 -10.61 17.53 -5.65
CA ALA A 56 -10.38 18.26 -6.89
C ALA A 56 -11.66 18.40 -7.72
N ILE A 57 -12.49 17.35 -7.77
CA ILE A 57 -13.81 17.37 -8.42
C ILE A 57 -14.72 18.37 -7.71
N GLU A 58 -14.85 18.27 -6.38
CA GLU A 58 -15.70 19.17 -5.59
C GLU A 58 -15.28 20.64 -5.76
N LYS A 59 -13.96 20.90 -5.78
CA LYS A 59 -13.44 22.24 -6.03
C LYS A 59 -13.78 22.73 -7.43
N ALA A 60 -13.60 21.89 -8.46
CA ALA A 60 -13.91 22.24 -9.84
C ALA A 60 -15.40 22.60 -10.01
N GLU A 61 -16.30 21.79 -9.42
CA GLU A 61 -17.74 22.05 -9.38
C GLU A 61 -18.06 23.39 -8.70
N ARG A 62 -17.40 23.68 -7.57
CA ARG A 62 -17.59 24.94 -6.83
C ARG A 62 -17.07 26.17 -7.56
N SER A 63 -15.99 26.04 -8.31
CA SER A 63 -15.38 27.15 -9.06
C SER A 63 -15.97 27.38 -10.46
N GLY A 64 -16.88 26.49 -10.90
CA GLY A 64 -17.54 26.55 -12.20
C GLY A 64 -18.97 27.14 -12.18
N LEU A 65 -19.43 27.63 -11.03
CA LEU A 65 -20.63 28.47 -10.84
C LEU A 65 -20.21 29.94 -10.68
#